data_AF-A0AAD6D4A4-F1
#
_entry.id   AF-A0AAD6D4A4-F1
#
_cell.length_a   1.000
_cell.length_b   1.000
_cell.length_c   1.000
_cell.angle_alpha   90.00
_cell.angle_beta   90.00
_cell.angle_gamma   90.00
#
_symmetry.space_group_name_H-M   'P 1'
#
loop_
_entity.id
_entity.type
_entity.pdbx_description
1 polymer ?
#
loop_
_entity_poly.entity_id
_entity_poly.type
_entity_poly.pdbx_seq_one_letter_code
_entity_poly.pdbx_strand_id
1 'polypeptide(L)'
;MLPVPQNSKCKIPPKNTQPRKSWKLHTGIAIELQNLGPINRDVLLACLFSELQAKMKGRYSSLLEKYDVFKILEEGLNPAVRDVCENGNFDLENLIKIGENPETSKDAGIYLHIMWRKSNPSSFWLYIGQASEFCVRIKTHKDPWRRHKNPSLHYYVWDSELDMQSEFVRLATYKPPGCSEDHLMLNLGEMWMCLIFQTLTSFHLDQFLPKDVKSLWAGHHLNVALPLWQGFTDTEENKDVKEATGGRINFQHHLKSEDTFIRAWAEHARDAFNDIRNSPNPALRKYYRDILEKRLAKARETWAAKKAKRALQAVSGTREKITVSHGGEHVEVKSGMFKFTVSKRLGLDLRHNDTVIIQYHLTATQHPKPYAARALPTDPASRLGVSIRGQDNIGAFHCWLETNGSCNVLKMNSLVDVLEGFSLEQSKNFKRRWFTRKVENSQGQKKGKDHVYT
;
A
#
# COMPACT_ATOMS: atom_id res chain seq x y z
N MET A 1 9.51 -51.88 -23.99
CA MET A 1 9.34 -51.59 -22.55
C MET A 1 10.68 -51.22 -21.95
N LEU A 2 10.98 -49.92 -21.86
CA LEU A 2 12.04 -49.33 -21.04
C LEU A 2 11.61 -47.88 -20.68
N PRO A 3 12.03 -47.33 -19.52
CA PRO A 3 11.21 -46.46 -18.71
C PRO A 3 11.38 -44.96 -18.98
N VAL A 4 10.31 -44.23 -18.66
CA VAL A 4 10.17 -42.77 -18.70
C VAL A 4 11.04 -42.11 -17.61
N PRO A 5 11.83 -41.06 -17.92
CA PRO A 5 12.62 -40.36 -16.92
C PRO A 5 11.75 -39.56 -15.94
N GLN A 6 12.06 -39.70 -14.66
CA GLN A 6 11.43 -38.98 -13.56
C GLN A 6 11.80 -37.48 -13.60
N ASN A 7 10.78 -36.63 -13.60
CA ASN A 7 10.89 -35.19 -13.45
C ASN A 7 11.63 -34.80 -12.16
N SER A 8 12.79 -34.18 -12.33
CA SER A 8 13.57 -33.54 -11.29
C SER A 8 12.82 -32.30 -10.79
N LYS A 9 12.38 -32.34 -9.53
CA LYS A 9 11.81 -31.19 -8.82
C LYS A 9 12.85 -30.08 -8.75
N CYS A 10 12.62 -29.01 -9.49
CA CYS A 10 13.37 -27.76 -9.39
C CYS A 10 13.21 -27.21 -7.96
N LYS A 11 14.26 -27.37 -7.14
CA LYS A 11 14.33 -26.87 -5.78
C LYS A 11 14.53 -25.36 -5.84
N ILE A 12 13.48 -24.61 -5.49
CA ILE A 12 13.55 -23.17 -5.25
C ILE A 12 14.57 -22.93 -4.12
N PRO A 13 15.60 -22.11 -4.31
CA PRO A 13 16.57 -21.84 -3.25
C PRO A 13 15.89 -21.12 -2.07
N PRO A 14 16.31 -21.39 -0.83
CA PRO A 14 15.70 -20.81 0.35
C PRO A 14 15.86 -19.29 0.33
N LYS A 15 14.78 -18.58 0.68
CA LYS A 15 14.80 -17.14 0.90
C LYS A 15 15.88 -16.80 1.92
N ASN A 16 16.83 -15.97 1.51
CA ASN A 16 17.84 -15.38 2.39
C ASN A 16 17.10 -14.52 3.44
N THR A 17 16.81 -15.12 4.59
CA THR A 17 16.16 -14.50 5.72
C THR A 17 17.26 -14.10 6.70
N GLN A 18 18.06 -13.10 6.31
CA GLN A 18 18.82 -12.40 7.32
C GLN A 18 17.82 -11.73 8.29
N PRO A 19 18.03 -11.85 9.61
CA PRO A 19 17.17 -11.19 10.59
C PRO A 19 17.32 -9.68 10.41
N ARG A 20 16.30 -9.04 9.81
CA ARG A 20 16.23 -7.57 9.74
C ARG A 20 16.27 -7.04 11.17
N LYS A 21 17.18 -6.11 11.46
CA LYS A 21 17.37 -5.47 12.78
C LYS A 21 16.00 -5.13 13.37
N SER A 22 15.61 -5.81 14.45
CA SER A 22 14.39 -5.50 15.17
C SER A 22 14.64 -4.21 15.94
N TRP A 23 14.21 -3.08 15.39
CA TRP A 23 14.13 -1.84 16.16
C TRP A 23 13.13 -2.08 17.29
N LYS A 24 13.62 -2.14 18.55
CA LYS A 24 12.75 -2.12 19.73
C LYS A 24 11.82 -0.92 19.57
N LEU A 25 10.52 -1.10 19.84
CA LEU A 25 9.54 -0.01 19.83
C LEU A 25 10.08 1.14 20.70
N HIS A 26 10.69 2.16 20.08
CA HIS A 26 11.08 3.37 20.79
C HIS A 26 9.81 4.20 20.92
N THR A 27 9.33 4.24 22.16
CA THR A 27 8.25 5.07 22.67
C THR A 27 8.52 6.52 22.32
N GLY A 28 7.89 7.07 21.29
CA GLY A 28 7.60 8.51 21.10
C GLY A 28 8.70 9.57 21.24
N ILE A 29 9.93 9.22 21.61
CA ILE A 29 11.02 10.14 21.89
C ILE A 29 11.66 10.47 20.55
N ALA A 30 11.77 11.77 20.28
CA ALA A 30 12.53 12.28 19.16
C ALA A 30 13.95 11.71 19.24
N ILE A 31 14.35 10.92 18.25
CA ILE A 31 15.73 10.46 18.14
C ILE A 31 16.50 11.67 17.60
N GLU A 32 17.33 12.26 18.45
CA GLU A 32 18.28 13.28 18.04
C GLU A 32 19.24 12.66 17.02
N LEU A 33 19.33 13.29 15.84
CA LEU A 33 20.19 12.82 14.77
C LEU A 33 21.64 13.09 15.14
N GLN A 34 22.44 12.03 15.25
CA GLN A 34 23.88 12.17 15.46
C GLN A 34 24.51 12.82 14.24
N ASN A 35 25.50 13.69 14.44
CA ASN A 35 26.27 14.22 13.32
C ASN A 35 26.98 13.06 12.58
N LEU A 36 26.96 13.09 11.24
CA LEU A 36 27.59 12.08 10.39
C LEU A 36 29.12 12.09 10.48
N GLY A 37 29.72 13.20 10.91
CA GLY A 37 31.16 13.44 10.84
C GLY A 37 31.65 13.62 9.40
N PRO A 38 32.97 13.69 9.19
CA PRO A 38 33.53 13.87 7.86
C PRO A 38 33.16 12.73 6.91
N ILE A 39 32.81 13.06 5.67
CA ILE A 39 32.39 12.11 4.63
C ILE A 39 33.38 12.15 3.46
N ASN A 40 33.95 10.99 3.15
CA ASN A 40 34.74 10.82 1.94
C ASN A 40 33.81 10.61 0.74
N ARG A 41 33.48 11.71 0.06
CA ARG A 41 32.56 11.76 -1.09
C ARG A 41 33.04 10.93 -2.28
N ASP A 42 34.36 10.86 -2.52
CA ASP A 42 34.97 10.10 -3.61
C ASP A 42 34.74 8.60 -3.43
N VAL A 43 34.91 8.11 -2.21
CA VAL A 43 34.67 6.70 -1.86
C VAL A 43 33.19 6.33 -2.04
N LEU A 44 32.27 7.22 -1.65
CA LEU A 44 30.83 7.01 -1.87
C LEU A 44 30.51 6.95 -3.37
N LEU A 45 31.08 7.85 -4.17
CA LEU A 45 30.84 7.90 -5.61
C LEU A 45 31.43 6.67 -6.32
N ALA A 46 32.63 6.24 -5.95
CA ALA A 46 33.25 5.02 -6.46
C ALA A 46 32.41 3.77 -6.11
N CYS A 47 31.89 3.68 -4.90
CA CYS A 47 31.01 2.60 -4.48
C CYS A 47 29.69 2.59 -5.29
N LEU A 48 29.08 3.76 -5.50
CA LEU A 48 27.90 3.90 -6.35
C LEU A 48 28.17 3.38 -7.78
N PHE A 49 29.31 3.73 -8.37
CA PHE A 49 29.66 3.28 -9.72
C PHE A 49 29.88 1.77 -9.80
N SER A 50 30.51 1.18 -8.78
CA SER A 50 30.65 -0.28 -8.67
C SER A 50 29.28 -0.97 -8.65
N GLU A 51 28.34 -0.47 -7.85
CA GLU A 51 26.98 -1.01 -7.77
C GLU A 51 26.17 -0.82 -9.06
N LEU A 52 26.34 0.31 -9.76
CA LEU A 52 25.74 0.55 -11.07
C LEU A 52 26.22 -0.46 -12.11
N GLN A 53 27.53 -0.73 -12.17
CA GLN A 53 28.09 -1.71 -13.08
C GLN A 53 27.62 -3.13 -12.75
N ALA A 54 27.45 -3.46 -11.46
CA ALA A 54 26.99 -4.78 -11.05
C ALA A 54 25.49 -5.02 -11.32
N LYS A 55 24.65 -3.99 -11.12
CA LYS A 55 23.18 -4.18 -11.04
C LYS A 55 22.39 -3.44 -12.11
N MET A 56 22.95 -2.39 -12.70
CA MET A 56 22.24 -1.46 -13.59
C MET A 56 23.02 -1.14 -14.86
N LYS A 57 23.98 -2.00 -15.24
CA LYS A 57 24.84 -1.81 -16.42
C LYS A 57 24.03 -1.50 -17.67
N GLY A 58 22.98 -2.27 -17.96
CA GLY A 58 22.16 -2.07 -19.16
C GLY A 58 21.47 -0.70 -19.25
N ARG A 59 21.28 0.01 -18.13
CA ARG A 59 20.64 1.34 -18.10
C ARG A 59 21.66 2.47 -18.16
N TYR A 60 22.83 2.31 -17.55
CA TYR A 60 23.81 3.39 -17.35
C TYR A 60 25.10 3.25 -18.16
N SER A 61 25.33 2.14 -18.87
CA SER A 61 26.59 1.89 -19.59
C SER A 61 26.93 2.97 -20.62
N SER A 62 25.97 3.37 -21.46
CA SER A 62 26.19 4.42 -22.48
C SER A 62 26.70 5.72 -21.85
N LEU A 63 26.07 6.14 -20.75
CA LEU A 63 26.47 7.36 -20.03
C LEU A 63 27.89 7.24 -19.47
N LEU A 64 28.20 6.11 -18.82
CA LEU A 64 29.48 5.86 -18.16
C LEU A 64 30.64 5.65 -19.16
N GLU A 65 30.35 5.17 -20.37
CA GLU A 65 31.34 4.98 -21.43
C GLU A 65 31.65 6.28 -22.18
N LYS A 66 30.66 7.16 -22.31
CA LYS A 66 30.76 8.38 -23.12
C LYS A 66 31.28 9.59 -22.35
N TYR A 67 31.04 9.65 -21.04
CA TYR A 67 31.34 10.83 -20.23
C TYR A 67 32.18 10.48 -19.02
N ASP A 68 33.04 11.42 -18.61
CA ASP A 68 33.68 11.38 -17.29
C ASP A 68 32.68 11.83 -16.22
N VAL A 69 31.74 10.92 -15.90
CA VAL A 69 30.64 11.18 -14.97
C VAL A 69 31.16 11.57 -13.59
N PHE A 70 32.28 10.99 -13.15
CA PHE A 70 32.88 11.33 -11.86
C PHE A 70 33.24 12.82 -11.82
N LYS A 71 34.02 13.26 -12.81
CA LYS A 71 34.45 14.65 -12.92
C LYS A 71 33.26 15.61 -13.05
N ILE A 72 32.27 15.27 -13.89
CA ILE A 72 31.08 16.11 -14.08
C ILE A 72 30.31 16.30 -12.77
N LEU A 73 30.10 15.21 -12.02
CA LEU A 73 29.37 15.27 -10.75
C LEU A 73 30.12 16.08 -9.69
N GLU A 74 31.43 15.84 -9.55
CA GLU A 74 32.29 16.59 -8.62
C GLU A 74 32.39 18.07 -8.99
N GLU A 75 32.63 18.42 -10.25
CA GLU A 75 32.77 19.83 -10.68
C GLU A 75 31.47 20.63 -10.49
N GLY A 76 30.31 19.99 -10.68
CA GLY A 76 29.00 20.63 -10.48
C GLY A 76 28.59 20.79 -9.00
N LEU A 77 29.34 20.23 -8.06
CA LEU A 77 29.02 20.28 -6.63
C LEU A 77 29.20 21.70 -6.06
N ASN A 78 28.21 22.15 -5.27
CA ASN A 78 28.31 23.41 -4.53
C ASN A 78 29.52 23.35 -3.56
N PRO A 79 30.43 24.34 -3.56
CA PRO A 79 31.57 24.37 -2.64
C PRO A 79 31.18 24.19 -1.17
N ALA A 80 30.06 24.77 -0.72
CA ALA A 80 29.61 24.63 0.66
C ALA A 80 29.25 23.17 1.02
N VAL A 81 28.85 22.36 0.05
CA VAL A 81 28.64 20.91 0.27
C VAL A 81 29.98 20.21 0.48
N ARG A 82 31.05 20.59 -0.24
CA ARG A 82 32.40 20.07 0.00
C ARG A 82 32.85 20.40 1.41
N ASP A 83 32.67 21.65 1.84
CA ASP A 83 33.03 22.12 3.18
C ASP A 83 32.27 21.33 4.27
N VAL A 84 30.98 21.09 4.09
CA VAL A 84 30.18 20.27 5.03
C VAL A 84 30.68 18.84 5.09
N CYS A 85 31.04 18.23 3.95
CA CYS A 85 31.59 16.88 3.90
C CYS A 85 32.97 16.79 4.56
N GLU A 86 33.85 17.76 4.32
CA GLU A 86 35.23 17.75 4.81
C GLU A 86 35.30 18.02 6.31
N ASN A 87 34.51 18.98 6.80
CA ASN A 87 34.46 19.32 8.21
C ASN A 87 33.54 18.40 9.02
N GLY A 88 32.61 17.69 8.35
CA GLY A 88 31.66 16.83 9.01
C GLY A 88 30.60 17.59 9.81
N ASN A 89 30.12 18.72 9.30
CA ASN A 89 29.18 19.58 10.00
C ASN A 89 27.73 19.32 9.56
N PHE A 90 27.26 18.10 9.81
CA PHE A 90 25.90 17.65 9.45
C PHE A 90 24.88 17.96 10.55
N ASP A 91 24.67 19.25 10.82
CA ASP A 91 23.62 19.76 11.71
C ASP A 91 22.72 20.76 10.98
N LEU A 92 21.54 21.03 11.56
CA LEU A 92 20.52 21.86 10.91
C LEU A 92 21.05 23.23 10.49
N GLU A 93 21.85 23.88 11.34
CA GLU A 93 22.37 25.23 11.08
C GLU A 93 23.31 25.22 9.88
N ASN A 94 24.27 24.29 9.84
CA ASN A 94 25.21 24.17 8.74
C ASN A 94 24.55 23.71 7.45
N LEU A 95 23.52 22.85 7.52
CA LEU A 95 22.75 22.43 6.35
C LEU A 95 21.97 23.59 5.72
N ILE A 96 21.38 24.47 6.52
CA ILE A 96 20.71 25.69 6.03
C ILE A 96 21.74 26.65 5.39
N LYS A 97 22.95 26.74 5.96
CA LYS A 97 24.04 27.59 5.47
C LYS A 97 24.67 27.13 4.15
N ILE A 98 24.44 25.90 3.69
CA ILE A 98 24.81 25.48 2.32
C ILE A 98 24.33 26.53 1.30
N GLY A 99 23.17 27.13 1.58
CA GLY A 99 22.74 28.35 0.93
C GLY A 99 22.36 28.18 -0.53
N GLU A 100 22.29 29.32 -1.23
CA GLU A 100 21.89 29.46 -2.63
C GLU A 100 20.45 29.02 -2.90
N ASN A 101 19.50 29.90 -2.55
CA ASN A 101 18.08 29.66 -2.76
C ASN A 101 17.79 29.28 -4.23
N PRO A 102 17.38 28.03 -4.51
CA PRO A 102 17.15 27.55 -5.87
C PRO A 102 15.89 28.13 -6.52
N GLU A 103 15.01 28.81 -5.77
CA GLU A 103 13.69 29.26 -6.24
C GLU A 103 13.70 30.27 -7.39
N THR A 104 14.81 30.97 -7.58
CA THR A 104 14.98 31.97 -8.64
C THR A 104 15.91 31.50 -9.75
N SER A 105 16.61 30.38 -9.55
CA SER A 105 17.55 29.84 -10.54
C SER A 105 16.84 29.08 -11.67
N LYS A 106 17.29 29.31 -12.90
CA LYS A 106 16.89 28.55 -14.10
C LYS A 106 17.79 27.35 -14.36
N ASP A 107 18.78 27.12 -13.52
CA ASP A 107 19.70 26.01 -13.70
C ASP A 107 19.03 24.67 -13.39
N ALA A 108 19.63 23.59 -13.87
CA ALA A 108 19.29 22.23 -13.49
C ALA A 108 20.24 21.74 -12.40
N GLY A 109 19.81 20.73 -11.65
CA GLY A 109 20.67 20.09 -10.68
C GLY A 109 19.93 19.45 -9.53
N ILE A 110 20.61 19.36 -8.39
CA ILE A 110 20.15 18.67 -7.19
C ILE A 110 19.91 19.70 -6.09
N TYR A 111 18.75 19.60 -5.43
CA TYR A 111 18.42 20.41 -4.26
C TYR A 111 18.20 19.53 -3.04
N LEU A 112 18.39 20.14 -1.88
CA LEU A 112 18.00 19.59 -0.58
C LEU A 112 16.85 20.43 -0.04
N HIS A 113 15.79 19.76 0.38
CA HIS A 113 14.71 20.36 1.12
C HIS A 113 14.79 19.94 2.57
N ILE A 114 14.97 20.93 3.44
CA ILE A 114 15.19 20.78 4.86
C ILE A 114 13.89 21.18 5.54
N MET A 115 13.31 20.30 6.36
CA MET A 115 12.11 20.58 7.14
C MET A 115 12.39 20.34 8.62
N TRP A 116 11.95 21.24 9.50
CA TRP A 116 12.12 21.07 10.94
C TRP A 116 10.98 21.72 11.70
N ARG A 117 10.76 21.29 12.93
CA ARG A 117 9.77 21.94 13.82
C ARG A 117 10.44 23.13 14.48
N LYS A 118 9.80 24.31 14.44
CA LYS A 118 10.30 25.49 15.16
C LYS A 118 10.42 25.21 16.66
N SER A 119 9.48 24.44 17.22
CA SER A 119 9.48 24.02 18.63
C SER A 119 10.56 22.98 18.98
N ASN A 120 11.11 22.27 17.99
CA ASN A 120 12.13 21.24 18.21
C ASN A 120 13.10 21.13 17.01
N PRO A 121 14.05 22.07 16.88
CA PRO A 121 14.94 22.14 15.71
C PRO A 121 15.89 20.93 15.57
N SER A 122 16.19 20.21 16.65
CA SER A 122 17.01 18.98 16.57
C SER A 122 16.29 17.83 15.84
N SER A 123 14.98 17.95 15.64
CA SER A 123 14.18 17.04 14.81
C SER A 123 13.92 17.65 13.44
N PHE A 124 14.73 17.24 12.47
CA PHE A 124 14.60 17.66 11.09
C PHE A 124 14.49 16.46 10.13
N TRP A 125 13.94 16.73 8.95
CA TRP A 125 13.80 15.79 7.85
C TRP A 125 14.43 16.37 6.60
N LEU A 126 15.14 15.51 5.89
CA LEU A 126 15.77 15.83 4.63
C LEU A 126 15.03 15.13 3.49
N TYR A 127 14.89 15.84 2.39
CA TYR A 127 14.47 15.29 1.10
C TYR A 127 15.40 15.82 0.02
N ILE A 128 16.05 14.93 -0.69
CA ILE A 128 16.86 15.28 -1.86
C ILE A 128 16.02 15.07 -3.10
N GLY A 129 16.13 15.98 -4.07
CA GLY A 129 15.50 15.80 -5.36
C GLY A 129 16.27 16.50 -6.47
N GLN A 130 15.96 16.09 -7.70
CA GLN A 130 16.47 16.74 -8.90
C GLN A 130 15.46 17.71 -9.55
N ALA A 131 15.98 18.66 -10.31
CA ALA A 131 15.21 19.58 -11.13
C ALA A 131 15.89 19.81 -12.50
N SER A 132 15.12 19.79 -13.58
CA SER A 132 15.57 20.30 -14.88
C SER A 132 15.64 21.83 -14.89
N GLU A 133 14.82 22.47 -14.05
CA GLU A 133 14.85 23.91 -13.77
C GLU A 133 14.43 24.09 -12.31
N PHE A 134 15.33 24.61 -11.48
CA PHE A 134 15.09 24.73 -10.04
C PHE A 134 13.85 25.57 -9.73
N CYS A 135 13.76 26.80 -10.24
CA CYS A 135 12.68 27.72 -9.95
C CYS A 135 11.28 27.13 -10.25
N VAL A 136 11.14 26.40 -11.36
CA VAL A 136 9.89 25.73 -11.74
C VAL A 136 9.57 24.61 -10.75
N ARG A 137 10.56 23.79 -10.42
CA ARG A 137 10.37 22.64 -9.53
C ARG A 137 10.03 23.06 -8.11
N ILE A 138 10.72 24.06 -7.56
CA ILE A 138 10.48 24.51 -6.18
C ILE A 138 9.13 25.24 -6.07
N LYS A 139 8.76 26.09 -7.04
CA LYS A 139 7.41 26.69 -7.09
C LYS A 139 6.32 25.62 -7.10
N THR A 140 6.53 24.54 -7.86
CA THR A 140 5.60 23.39 -7.90
C THR A 140 5.48 22.70 -6.54
N HIS A 141 6.57 22.55 -5.79
CA HIS A 141 6.54 21.99 -4.44
C HIS A 141 5.82 22.91 -3.43
N LYS A 142 6.01 24.22 -3.55
CA LYS A 142 5.40 25.22 -2.65
C LYS A 142 3.90 25.39 -2.87
N ASP A 143 3.36 25.05 -4.03
CA ASP A 143 1.92 25.09 -4.31
C ASP A 143 1.13 24.10 -3.41
N PRO A 144 0.30 24.60 -2.47
CA PRO A 144 -0.50 23.75 -1.59
C PRO A 144 -1.50 22.86 -2.36
N TRP A 145 -2.05 23.35 -3.47
CA TRP A 145 -2.99 22.59 -4.29
C TRP A 145 -2.29 21.39 -4.94
N ARG A 146 -1.08 21.60 -5.46
CA ARG A 146 -0.24 20.52 -5.99
C ARG A 146 0.02 19.46 -4.93
N ARG A 147 0.39 19.85 -3.70
CA ARG A 147 0.67 18.92 -2.60
C ARG A 147 -0.57 18.10 -2.22
N HIS A 148 -1.72 18.75 -2.12
CA HIS A 148 -2.99 18.08 -1.83
C HIS A 148 -3.36 17.04 -2.90
N LYS A 149 -3.21 17.39 -4.18
CA LYS A 149 -3.56 16.51 -5.30
C LYS A 149 -2.59 15.33 -5.49
N ASN A 150 -1.33 15.49 -5.05
CA ASN A 150 -0.27 14.50 -5.27
C ASN A 150 0.35 14.06 -3.93
N PRO A 151 -0.41 13.39 -3.06
CA PRO A 151 0.06 13.05 -1.72
C PRO A 151 1.29 12.14 -1.77
N SER A 152 2.34 12.52 -1.05
CA SER A 152 3.60 11.80 -0.92
C SER A 152 4.04 11.78 0.55
N LEU A 153 5.03 10.95 0.91
CA LEU A 153 5.63 11.01 2.25
C LEU A 153 6.22 12.40 2.53
N HIS A 154 6.89 12.98 1.54
CA HIS A 154 7.48 14.31 1.62
C HIS A 154 6.42 15.37 1.99
N TYR A 155 5.31 15.44 1.27
CA TYR A 155 4.24 16.40 1.58
C TYR A 155 3.50 16.07 2.87
N TYR A 156 3.33 14.79 3.17
CA TYR A 156 2.72 14.38 4.43
C TYR A 156 3.49 14.91 5.64
N VAL A 157 4.82 14.83 5.62
CA VAL A 157 5.66 15.36 6.70
C VAL A 157 5.64 16.89 6.69
N TRP A 158 5.78 17.52 5.53
CA TRP A 158 5.78 18.98 5.41
C TRP A 158 4.50 19.62 5.95
N ASP A 159 3.35 19.05 5.64
CA ASP A 159 2.04 19.57 6.06
C ASP A 159 1.56 18.95 7.40
N SER A 160 2.43 18.24 8.16
CA SER A 160 2.01 17.49 9.36
C SER A 160 1.79 18.33 10.61
N GLU A 161 2.42 19.50 10.71
CA GLU A 161 2.40 20.35 11.91
C GLU A 161 2.30 21.83 11.53
N LEU A 162 1.66 22.63 12.39
CA LEU A 162 1.48 24.07 12.15
C LEU A 162 2.77 24.88 12.29
N ASP A 163 3.73 24.41 13.09
CA ASP A 163 5.01 25.09 13.34
C ASP A 163 6.15 24.59 12.44
N MET A 164 5.82 23.78 11.42
CA MET A 164 6.79 23.27 10.46
C MET A 164 7.45 24.42 9.70
N GLN A 165 8.78 24.47 9.74
CA GLN A 165 9.62 25.35 8.94
C GLN A 165 10.25 24.55 7.81
N SER A 166 10.62 25.23 6.74
CA SER A 166 11.24 24.58 5.60
C SER A 166 12.11 25.51 4.78
N GLU A 167 13.26 25.00 4.31
CA GLU A 167 14.19 25.72 3.45
C GLU A 167 14.64 24.81 2.28
N PHE A 168 14.83 25.40 1.10
CA PHE A 168 15.45 24.72 -0.04
C PHE A 168 16.85 25.27 -0.27
N VAL A 169 17.83 24.39 -0.39
CA VAL A 169 19.22 24.74 -0.71
C VAL A 169 19.69 23.99 -1.94
N ARG A 170 20.63 24.58 -2.68
CA ARG A 170 21.19 23.99 -3.90
C ARG A 170 22.42 23.16 -3.56
N LEU A 171 22.41 21.87 -3.92
CA LEU A 171 23.52 20.95 -3.67
C LEU A 171 24.49 20.87 -4.85
N ALA A 172 23.97 20.82 -6.07
CA ALA A 172 24.79 20.74 -7.28
C ALA A 172 24.06 21.37 -8.45
N THR A 173 24.84 21.91 -9.40
CA THR A 173 24.33 22.52 -10.64
C THR A 173 24.92 21.81 -11.85
N TYR A 174 24.06 21.48 -12.81
CA TYR A 174 24.41 20.80 -14.04
C TYR A 174 23.77 21.49 -15.24
N LYS A 175 24.19 21.08 -16.43
CA LYS A 175 23.54 21.50 -17.67
C LYS A 175 22.07 21.05 -17.68
N PRO A 176 21.13 21.91 -18.12
CA PRO A 176 19.74 21.50 -18.34
C PRO A 176 19.64 20.29 -19.26
N PRO A 177 18.78 19.30 -18.94
CA PRO A 177 18.70 18.08 -19.70
C PRO A 177 18.12 18.34 -21.10
N GLY A 178 18.89 17.98 -22.12
CA GLY A 178 18.48 18.02 -23.53
C GLY A 178 18.24 16.62 -24.12
N CYS A 179 18.73 15.56 -23.48
CA CYS A 179 18.51 14.17 -23.89
C CYS A 179 18.29 13.22 -22.70
N SER A 180 18.03 11.94 -22.99
CA SER A 180 17.84 10.89 -21.99
C SER A 180 19.08 10.67 -21.10
N GLU A 181 20.28 10.80 -21.66
CA GLU A 181 21.55 10.67 -20.92
C GLU A 181 21.69 11.78 -19.86
N ASP A 182 21.28 13.01 -20.17
CA ASP A 182 21.30 14.11 -19.20
C ASP A 182 20.35 13.85 -18.02
N HIS A 183 19.20 13.22 -18.27
CA HIS A 183 18.31 12.79 -17.18
C HIS A 183 18.92 11.69 -16.32
N LEU A 184 19.66 10.76 -16.92
CA LEU A 184 20.40 9.74 -16.17
C LEU A 184 21.52 10.38 -15.32
N MET A 185 22.20 11.42 -15.83
CA MET A 185 23.17 12.19 -15.06
C MET A 185 22.53 12.83 -13.82
N LEU A 186 21.36 13.46 -13.96
CA LEU A 186 20.64 14.00 -12.80
C LEU A 186 20.28 12.89 -11.79
N ASN A 187 19.82 11.72 -12.26
CA ASN A 187 19.51 10.60 -11.36
C ASN A 187 20.74 10.14 -10.56
N LEU A 188 21.93 10.18 -11.18
CA LEU A 188 23.20 9.85 -10.50
C LEU A 188 23.57 10.91 -9.46
N GLY A 189 23.44 12.20 -9.80
CA GLY A 189 23.65 13.29 -8.86
C GLY A 189 22.69 13.20 -7.67
N GLU A 190 21.41 12.92 -7.91
CA GLU A 190 20.41 12.74 -6.84
C GLU A 190 20.76 11.55 -5.95
N MET A 191 21.13 10.42 -6.55
CA MET A 191 21.54 9.21 -5.82
C MET A 191 22.78 9.46 -4.97
N TRP A 192 23.79 10.12 -5.52
CA TRP A 192 25.03 10.39 -4.82
C TRP A 192 24.81 11.34 -3.63
N MET A 193 24.03 12.42 -3.81
CA MET A 193 23.65 13.28 -2.68
C MET A 193 22.84 12.49 -1.65
N CYS A 194 21.94 11.61 -2.07
CA CYS A 194 21.21 10.73 -1.15
C CYS A 194 22.12 9.85 -0.29
N LEU A 195 23.31 9.46 -0.79
CA LEU A 195 24.30 8.70 -0.03
C LEU A 195 25.08 9.60 0.95
N ILE A 196 25.52 10.79 0.50
CA ILE A 196 26.23 11.76 1.36
C ILE A 196 25.35 12.14 2.56
N PHE A 197 24.11 12.56 2.30
CA PHE A 197 23.17 12.99 3.34
C PHE A 197 22.34 11.83 3.91
N GLN A 198 22.64 10.58 3.53
CA GLN A 198 21.98 9.37 4.02
C GLN A 198 20.44 9.44 4.06
N THR A 199 19.82 10.01 3.03
CA THR A 199 18.37 10.30 3.05
C THR A 199 17.49 9.12 2.66
N LEU A 200 18.09 8.03 2.19
CA LEU A 200 17.40 6.82 1.74
C LEU A 200 16.92 5.93 2.90
N THR A 201 16.05 4.98 2.57
CA THR A 201 15.66 3.90 3.48
C THR A 201 16.86 3.02 3.88
N SER A 202 16.79 2.37 5.05
CA SER A 202 17.83 1.44 5.52
C SER A 202 18.17 0.37 4.49
N PHE A 203 17.16 -0.25 3.87
CA PHE A 203 17.35 -1.21 2.78
C PHE A 203 18.26 -0.71 1.65
N HIS A 204 18.09 0.54 1.20
CA HIS A 204 18.91 1.09 0.13
C HIS A 204 20.29 1.56 0.62
N LEU A 205 20.39 2.15 1.81
CA LEU A 205 21.69 2.56 2.35
C LEU A 205 22.59 1.35 2.62
N ASP A 206 22.05 0.26 3.17
CA ASP A 206 22.78 -0.99 3.39
C ASP A 206 23.29 -1.60 2.07
N GLN A 207 22.66 -1.26 0.95
CA GLN A 207 23.04 -1.75 -0.37
C GLN A 207 24.10 -0.87 -1.05
N PHE A 208 24.02 0.45 -0.89
CA PHE A 208 24.81 1.40 -1.71
C PHE A 208 25.86 2.18 -0.92
N LEU A 209 25.90 2.10 0.41
CA LEU A 209 27.02 2.61 1.19
C LEU A 209 28.15 1.58 1.26
N PRO A 210 29.42 2.02 1.27
CA PRO A 210 30.54 1.16 1.63
C PRO A 210 30.32 0.50 3.00
N LYS A 211 30.81 -0.74 3.17
CA LYS A 211 30.57 -1.55 4.38
C LYS A 211 31.13 -0.94 5.67
N ASP A 212 32.15 -0.09 5.54
CA ASP A 212 32.84 0.62 6.61
C ASP A 212 32.18 1.97 6.95
N VAL A 213 31.28 2.48 6.11
CA VAL A 213 30.55 3.72 6.36
C VAL A 213 29.30 3.43 7.21
N LYS A 214 29.17 4.14 8.32
CA LYS A 214 28.01 4.00 9.22
C LYS A 214 26.78 4.68 8.63
N SER A 215 25.66 3.95 8.58
CA SER A 215 24.36 4.46 8.12
C SER A 215 23.55 5.10 9.27
N LEU A 216 24.11 6.12 9.91
CA LEU A 216 23.58 6.75 11.13
C LEU A 216 22.16 7.33 10.94
N TRP A 217 21.84 7.86 9.77
CA TRP A 217 20.54 8.48 9.49
C TRP A 217 19.55 7.55 8.79
N ALA A 218 19.89 6.26 8.65
CA ALA A 218 19.09 5.32 7.89
C ALA A 218 17.62 5.28 8.31
N GLY A 219 16.73 5.54 7.36
CA GLY A 219 15.28 5.51 7.58
C GLY A 219 14.72 6.68 8.41
N HIS A 220 15.47 7.76 8.61
CA HIS A 220 14.96 8.98 9.27
C HIS A 220 14.38 10.02 8.30
N HIS A 221 14.72 9.90 7.02
CA HIS A 221 14.48 10.91 5.99
C HIS A 221 13.52 10.42 4.89
N LEU A 222 13.32 11.25 3.87
CA LEU A 222 12.10 11.19 3.07
C LEU A 222 12.27 10.55 1.68
N ASN A 223 13.50 10.17 1.29
CA ASN A 223 13.76 9.51 0.02
C ASN A 223 13.42 8.01 0.12
N VAL A 224 12.22 7.64 -0.35
CA VAL A 224 11.76 6.24 -0.39
C VAL A 224 12.11 5.56 -1.71
N ALA A 225 11.81 6.23 -2.82
CA ALA A 225 12.13 5.72 -4.14
C ALA A 225 13.63 5.88 -4.41
N LEU A 226 14.24 4.87 -5.04
CA LEU A 226 15.64 4.93 -5.43
C LEU A 226 15.77 5.84 -6.68
N PRO A 227 16.56 6.92 -6.64
CA PRO A 227 16.66 7.87 -7.75
C PRO A 227 17.09 7.21 -9.08
N LEU A 228 17.87 6.14 -9.02
CA LEU A 228 18.35 5.40 -10.19
C LEU A 228 17.23 4.83 -11.08
N TRP A 229 16.04 4.62 -10.52
CA TRP A 229 14.86 4.14 -11.24
C TRP A 229 13.96 5.27 -11.78
N GLN A 230 14.29 6.53 -11.53
CA GLN A 230 13.47 7.65 -12.01
C GLN A 230 13.48 7.70 -13.55
N GLY A 231 12.30 7.93 -14.12
CA GLY A 231 12.06 7.89 -15.57
C GLY A 231 12.04 6.47 -16.18
N PHE A 232 12.28 5.41 -15.40
CA PHE A 232 12.24 4.04 -15.92
C PHE A 232 10.86 3.66 -16.45
N THR A 233 9.80 4.02 -15.72
CA THR A 233 8.41 3.74 -16.10
C THR A 233 7.85 4.72 -17.15
N ASP A 234 8.64 5.71 -17.58
CA ASP A 234 8.21 6.73 -18.53
C ASP A 234 8.66 6.43 -19.97
N THR A 235 9.50 5.40 -20.19
CA THR A 235 9.92 4.97 -21.54
C THR A 235 8.79 4.27 -22.28
N GLU A 236 8.74 4.37 -23.61
CA GLU A 236 7.68 3.71 -24.40
C GLU A 236 7.56 2.22 -24.12
N GLU A 237 8.70 1.54 -23.95
CA GLU A 237 8.81 0.12 -23.59
C GLU A 237 8.21 -0.20 -22.20
N ASN A 238 8.13 0.79 -21.30
CA ASN A 238 7.64 0.62 -19.93
C ASN A 238 6.42 1.49 -19.60
N LYS A 239 5.82 2.18 -20.58
CA LYS A 239 4.64 3.05 -20.36
C LYS A 239 3.48 2.26 -19.75
N ASP A 240 3.33 0.99 -20.13
CA ASP A 240 2.36 0.07 -19.55
C ASP A 240 2.54 -0.09 -18.04
N VAL A 241 3.77 0.00 -17.51
CA VAL A 241 4.08 -0.05 -16.07
C VAL A 241 3.49 1.15 -15.32
N LYS A 242 3.49 2.34 -15.95
CA LYS A 242 2.93 3.58 -15.38
C LYS A 242 1.40 3.55 -15.33
N GLU A 243 0.75 3.02 -16.35
CA GLU A 243 -0.70 2.79 -16.33
C GLU A 243 -1.06 1.64 -15.38
N ALA A 244 -0.17 0.65 -15.26
CA ALA A 244 -0.28 -0.48 -14.36
C ALA A 244 -0.03 -0.11 -12.88
N THR A 245 0.55 1.05 -12.55
CA THR A 245 0.51 1.60 -11.17
C THR A 245 -0.93 1.77 -10.63
N GLY A 246 -1.96 1.56 -11.46
CA GLY A 246 -3.39 1.50 -11.17
C GLY A 246 -3.87 0.42 -10.18
N GLY A 247 -3.00 -0.33 -9.50
CA GLY A 247 -3.43 -1.12 -8.33
C GLY A 247 -2.54 -2.29 -7.93
N ARG A 248 -2.91 -2.93 -6.80
CA ARG A 248 -2.18 -4.05 -6.19
C ARG A 248 -1.96 -5.23 -7.14
N ILE A 249 -2.94 -5.52 -8.02
CA ILE A 249 -2.88 -6.67 -8.95
C ILE A 249 -1.75 -6.47 -9.96
N ASN A 250 -1.68 -5.29 -10.55
CA ASN A 250 -0.69 -4.96 -11.55
C ASN A 250 0.73 -4.90 -10.96
N PHE A 251 0.89 -4.30 -9.78
CA PHE A 251 2.18 -4.34 -9.07
C PHE A 251 2.62 -5.77 -8.73
N GLN A 252 1.70 -6.69 -8.43
CA GLN A 252 2.01 -8.11 -8.25
C GLN A 252 2.46 -8.81 -9.53
N HIS A 253 2.00 -8.37 -10.71
CA HIS A 253 2.50 -8.86 -11.99
C HIS A 253 3.94 -8.40 -12.21
N HIS A 254 4.27 -7.13 -11.94
CA HIS A 254 5.65 -6.64 -12.07
C HIS A 254 6.64 -7.38 -11.16
N LEU A 255 6.23 -7.72 -9.92
CA LEU A 255 7.03 -8.57 -9.03
C LEU A 255 7.30 -9.98 -9.56
N LYS A 256 6.52 -10.43 -10.54
CA LYS A 256 6.65 -11.74 -11.21
C LYS A 256 7.07 -11.61 -12.67
N SER A 257 7.45 -10.41 -13.11
CA SER A 257 7.83 -10.15 -14.49
C SER A 257 8.99 -11.06 -14.89
N GLU A 258 8.96 -11.56 -16.13
CA GLU A 258 10.10 -12.25 -16.73
C GLU A 258 11.25 -11.27 -17.02
N ASP A 259 10.89 -10.02 -17.34
CA ASP A 259 11.82 -8.91 -17.42
C ASP A 259 12.47 -8.64 -16.05
N THR A 260 13.79 -8.84 -16.01
CA THR A 260 14.60 -8.71 -14.80
C THR A 260 14.68 -7.27 -14.28
N PHE A 261 14.64 -6.25 -15.13
CA PHE A 261 14.66 -4.84 -14.74
C PHE A 261 13.32 -4.41 -14.14
N ILE A 262 12.20 -4.78 -14.77
CA ILE A 262 10.85 -4.51 -14.23
C ILE A 262 10.70 -5.19 -12.86
N ARG A 263 11.15 -6.44 -12.74
CA ARG A 263 11.10 -7.17 -11.47
C ARG A 263 11.98 -6.52 -10.40
N ALA A 264 13.22 -6.16 -10.73
CA ALA A 264 14.14 -5.50 -9.80
C ALA A 264 13.58 -4.15 -9.31
N TRP A 265 13.07 -3.31 -10.22
CA TRP A 265 12.39 -2.06 -9.87
C TRP A 265 11.24 -2.30 -8.87
N ALA A 266 10.35 -3.26 -9.16
CA ALA A 266 9.21 -3.56 -8.32
C ALA A 266 9.63 -4.10 -6.93
N GLU A 267 10.69 -4.91 -6.87
CA GLU A 267 11.26 -5.40 -5.61
C GLU A 267 11.83 -4.26 -4.76
N HIS A 268 12.63 -3.38 -5.36
CA HIS A 268 13.15 -2.19 -4.69
C HIS A 268 12.04 -1.29 -4.15
N ALA A 269 11.04 -0.97 -4.98
CA ALA A 269 9.91 -0.14 -4.57
C ALA A 269 9.11 -0.78 -3.42
N ARG A 270 8.89 -2.10 -3.47
CA ARG A 270 8.21 -2.86 -2.41
C ARG A 270 9.00 -2.81 -1.10
N ASP A 271 10.29 -3.10 -1.17
CA ASP A 271 11.12 -3.29 0.02
C ASP A 271 11.40 -1.95 0.70
N ALA A 272 11.67 -0.89 -0.06
CA ALA A 272 11.78 0.46 0.48
C ALA A 272 10.48 0.95 1.12
N PHE A 273 9.32 0.71 0.49
CA PHE A 273 8.04 1.08 1.11
C PHE A 273 7.76 0.28 2.39
N ASN A 274 8.13 -1.00 2.43
CA ASN A 274 7.96 -1.84 3.62
C ASN A 274 8.92 -1.44 4.76
N ASP A 275 10.07 -0.88 4.45
CA ASP A 275 11.02 -0.39 5.45
C ASP A 275 10.46 0.79 6.25
N ILE A 276 9.60 1.62 5.65
CA ILE A 276 8.90 2.72 6.36
C ILE A 276 8.13 2.19 7.57
N ARG A 277 7.54 0.98 7.48
CA ARG A 277 6.80 0.35 8.59
C ARG A 277 7.64 0.26 9.87
N ASN A 278 8.93 -0.02 9.72
CA ASN A 278 9.88 -0.25 10.79
C ASN A 278 10.88 0.91 10.94
N SER A 279 10.61 2.05 10.29
CA SER A 279 11.48 3.23 10.37
C SER A 279 11.71 3.64 11.84
N PRO A 280 12.93 4.08 12.21
CA PRO A 280 13.18 4.66 13.52
C PRO A 280 12.37 5.95 13.75
N ASN A 281 12.00 6.67 12.69
CA ASN A 281 11.23 7.91 12.76
C ASN A 281 9.70 7.65 12.94
N PRO A 282 9.08 8.19 14.00
CA PRO A 282 7.66 7.96 14.28
C PRO A 282 6.71 8.55 13.22
N ALA A 283 7.07 9.65 12.57
CA ALA A 283 6.26 10.29 11.53
C ALA A 283 6.14 9.39 10.29
N LEU A 284 7.24 8.73 9.89
CA LEU A 284 7.27 7.77 8.80
C LEU A 284 6.41 6.54 9.11
N ARG A 285 6.53 5.97 10.32
CA ARG A 285 5.67 4.86 10.74
C ARG A 285 4.19 5.26 10.74
N LYS A 286 3.87 6.50 11.14
CA LYS A 286 2.50 7.03 11.10
C LYS A 286 1.98 7.13 9.67
N TYR A 287 2.75 7.69 8.75
CA TYR A 287 2.41 7.74 7.31
C TYR A 287 2.07 6.35 6.76
N TYR A 288 2.89 5.34 7.07
CA TYR A 288 2.64 3.96 6.65
C TYR A 288 1.31 3.42 7.20
N ARG A 289 1.02 3.62 8.49
CA ARG A 289 -0.24 3.21 9.12
C ARG A 289 -1.44 3.90 8.49
N ASP A 290 -1.39 5.22 8.32
CA ASP A 290 -2.48 6.01 7.74
C ASP A 290 -2.83 5.54 6.32
N ILE A 291 -1.82 5.20 5.50
CA ILE A 291 -2.04 4.61 4.18
C ILE A 291 -2.75 3.25 4.27
N LEU A 292 -2.30 2.39 5.18
CA LEU A 292 -2.92 1.07 5.37
C LEU A 292 -4.36 1.19 5.84
N GLU A 293 -4.66 2.08 6.78
CA GLU A 293 -6.01 2.33 7.28
C GLU A 293 -6.94 2.80 6.15
N LYS A 294 -6.51 3.78 5.36
CA LYS A 294 -7.26 4.25 4.17
C LYS A 294 -7.53 3.11 3.18
N ARG A 295 -6.53 2.28 2.90
CA ARG A 295 -6.67 1.12 2.01
C ARG A 295 -7.63 0.07 2.58
N LEU A 296 -7.59 -0.18 3.89
CA LEU A 296 -8.50 -1.11 4.57
C LEU A 296 -9.93 -0.58 4.57
N ALA A 297 -10.15 0.71 4.79
CA ALA A 297 -11.46 1.35 4.71
C ALA A 297 -12.06 1.17 3.31
N LYS A 298 -11.33 1.55 2.25
CA LYS A 298 -11.76 1.37 0.86
C LYS A 298 -12.05 -0.10 0.51
N ALA A 299 -11.24 -1.03 1.02
CA ALA A 299 -11.48 -2.45 0.82
C ALA A 299 -12.76 -2.94 1.51
N ARG A 300 -13.07 -2.44 2.72
CA ARG A 300 -14.31 -2.75 3.44
C ARG A 300 -15.53 -2.21 2.68
N GLU A 301 -15.46 -0.98 2.19
CA GLU A 301 -16.52 -0.35 1.37
C GLU A 301 -16.77 -1.13 0.08
N THR A 302 -15.71 -1.44 -0.68
CA THR A 302 -15.81 -2.21 -1.93
C THR A 302 -16.43 -3.59 -1.68
N TRP A 303 -16.04 -4.24 -0.58
CA TRP A 303 -16.59 -5.54 -0.21
C TRP A 303 -18.06 -5.45 0.24
N ALA A 304 -18.44 -4.39 0.97
CA ALA A 304 -19.82 -4.12 1.34
C ALA A 304 -20.70 -3.88 0.10
N ALA A 305 -20.24 -3.05 -0.84
CA ALA A 305 -20.96 -2.81 -2.10
C ALA A 305 -21.15 -4.10 -2.92
N LYS A 306 -20.10 -4.93 -3.02
CA LYS A 306 -20.19 -6.24 -3.70
C LYS A 306 -21.20 -7.17 -3.04
N LYS A 307 -21.30 -7.15 -1.71
CA LYS A 307 -22.32 -7.93 -0.99
C LYS A 307 -23.73 -7.42 -1.26
N ALA A 308 -23.94 -6.11 -1.18
CA ALA A 308 -25.24 -5.51 -1.46
C ALA A 308 -25.72 -5.85 -2.87
N LYS A 309 -24.85 -5.72 -3.87
CA LYS A 309 -25.14 -6.13 -5.26
C LYS A 309 -25.56 -7.59 -5.37
N ARG A 310 -24.89 -8.52 -4.67
CA ARG A 310 -25.27 -9.94 -4.66
C ARG A 310 -26.61 -10.20 -3.98
N ALA A 311 -26.90 -9.51 -2.88
CA ALA A 311 -28.19 -9.63 -2.20
C ALA A 311 -29.33 -9.13 -3.10
N LEU A 312 -29.13 -8.02 -3.81
CA LEU A 312 -30.10 -7.49 -4.77
C LEU A 312 -30.34 -8.45 -5.95
N GLN A 313 -29.30 -9.14 -6.44
CA GLN A 313 -29.47 -10.16 -7.49
C GLN A 313 -30.42 -11.29 -7.05
N ALA A 314 -30.40 -11.66 -5.76
CA ALA A 314 -31.30 -12.67 -5.24
C ALA A 314 -32.77 -12.22 -5.23
N VAL A 315 -33.10 -10.93 -5.36
CA VAL A 315 -34.48 -10.48 -5.58
C VAL A 315 -35.03 -11.00 -6.91
N SER A 316 -34.19 -11.06 -7.95
CA SER A 316 -34.53 -11.63 -9.26
C SER A 316 -34.35 -13.16 -9.33
N GLY A 317 -33.87 -13.78 -8.24
CA GLY A 317 -33.51 -15.18 -8.19
C GLY A 317 -32.05 -15.44 -8.53
N THR A 318 -31.36 -16.20 -7.68
CA THR A 318 -29.95 -16.59 -7.85
C THR A 318 -29.79 -18.09 -7.77
N ARG A 319 -28.98 -18.67 -8.66
CA ARG A 319 -28.62 -20.10 -8.62
C ARG A 319 -27.58 -20.33 -7.54
N GLU A 320 -27.91 -21.17 -6.57
CA GLU A 320 -27.07 -21.50 -5.42
C GLU A 320 -27.04 -23.01 -5.20
N LYS A 321 -26.00 -23.49 -4.53
CA LYS A 321 -25.82 -24.92 -4.23
C LYS A 321 -26.30 -25.27 -2.84
N ILE A 322 -26.91 -26.45 -2.72
CA ILE A 322 -27.30 -27.05 -1.45
C ILE A 322 -26.07 -27.57 -0.70
N THR A 323 -25.98 -27.20 0.57
CA THR A 323 -25.04 -27.77 1.53
C THR A 323 -25.82 -28.70 2.46
N VAL A 324 -25.40 -29.96 2.52
CA VAL A 324 -25.94 -30.93 3.48
C VAL A 324 -24.85 -31.21 4.52
N SER A 325 -25.21 -31.21 5.80
CA SER A 325 -24.29 -31.47 6.91
C SER A 325 -24.94 -32.35 7.97
N HIS A 326 -24.13 -32.85 8.92
CA HIS A 326 -24.58 -33.73 10.01
C HIS A 326 -25.37 -34.95 9.48
N GLY A 327 -24.77 -35.72 8.57
CA GLY A 327 -25.37 -36.96 8.06
C GLY A 327 -26.71 -36.79 7.30
N GLY A 328 -27.04 -35.59 6.81
CA GLY A 328 -28.33 -35.34 6.17
C GLY A 328 -29.36 -34.63 7.05
N GLU A 329 -29.00 -34.31 8.30
CA GLU A 329 -29.91 -33.63 9.23
C GLU A 329 -30.10 -32.15 8.91
N HIS A 330 -29.05 -31.50 8.42
CA HIS A 330 -29.06 -30.07 8.16
C HIS A 330 -28.84 -29.78 6.68
N VAL A 331 -29.93 -29.37 6.01
CA VAL A 331 -29.92 -28.91 4.63
C VAL A 331 -29.97 -27.37 4.63
N GLU A 332 -28.99 -26.74 3.99
CA GLU A 332 -28.87 -25.29 3.91
C GLU A 332 -28.62 -24.84 2.48
N VAL A 333 -29.23 -23.72 2.09
CA VAL A 333 -28.82 -22.94 0.92
C VAL A 333 -28.18 -21.64 1.40
N LYS A 334 -27.09 -21.23 0.75
CA LYS A 334 -26.41 -19.97 1.06
C LYS A 334 -26.66 -18.99 -0.07
N SER A 335 -27.02 -17.77 0.26
CA SER A 335 -27.01 -16.66 -0.69
C SER A 335 -26.21 -15.50 -0.09
N GLY A 336 -25.06 -15.24 -0.71
CA GLY A 336 -24.06 -14.33 -0.16
C GLY A 336 -23.52 -14.77 1.20
N MET A 337 -23.81 -13.99 2.24
CA MET A 337 -23.39 -14.29 3.63
C MET A 337 -24.52 -14.83 4.51
N PHE A 338 -25.73 -14.92 3.96
CA PHE A 338 -26.90 -15.43 4.66
C PHE A 338 -27.06 -16.91 4.35
N LYS A 339 -27.43 -17.65 5.38
CA LYS A 339 -27.72 -19.08 5.29
C LYS A 339 -29.19 -19.28 5.58
N PHE A 340 -29.84 -20.09 4.78
CA PHE A 340 -31.24 -20.41 4.92
C PHE A 340 -31.38 -21.92 5.08
N THR A 341 -32.01 -22.33 6.17
CA THR A 341 -32.26 -23.74 6.44
C THR A 341 -33.44 -24.20 5.59
N VAL A 342 -33.28 -25.31 4.88
CA VAL A 342 -34.36 -25.98 4.17
C VAL A 342 -34.94 -27.04 5.09
N SER A 343 -36.18 -26.83 5.52
CA SER A 343 -36.84 -27.71 6.48
C SER A 343 -37.13 -29.07 5.87
N LYS A 344 -36.82 -30.16 6.58
CA LYS A 344 -37.21 -31.53 6.19
C LYS A 344 -38.73 -31.68 6.03
N ARG A 345 -39.53 -30.84 6.70
CA ARG A 345 -40.99 -30.84 6.60
C ARG A 345 -41.50 -30.51 5.19
N LEU A 346 -40.65 -29.92 4.35
CA LEU A 346 -40.97 -29.62 2.95
C LEU A 346 -40.96 -30.88 2.07
N GLY A 347 -40.48 -32.03 2.58
CA GLY A 347 -40.50 -33.31 1.86
C GLY A 347 -39.60 -33.35 0.63
N LEU A 348 -38.63 -32.43 0.51
CA LEU A 348 -37.74 -32.34 -0.65
C LEU A 348 -36.57 -33.32 -0.53
N ASP A 349 -36.25 -34.02 -1.61
CA ASP A 349 -35.09 -34.92 -1.68
C ASP A 349 -33.85 -34.20 -2.25
N LEU A 350 -33.33 -33.25 -1.47
CA LEU A 350 -32.17 -32.43 -1.85
C LEU A 350 -30.85 -33.02 -1.36
N ARG A 351 -29.89 -33.17 -2.28
CA ARG A 351 -28.55 -33.70 -2.03
C ARG A 351 -27.49 -32.59 -2.03
N HIS A 352 -26.32 -32.93 -1.51
CA HIS A 352 -25.20 -32.00 -1.51
C HIS A 352 -24.80 -31.64 -2.95
N ASN A 353 -24.61 -30.34 -3.21
CA ASN A 353 -24.31 -29.74 -4.52
C ASN A 353 -25.49 -29.65 -5.51
N ASP A 354 -26.70 -30.04 -5.13
CA ASP A 354 -27.88 -29.75 -5.94
C ASP A 354 -28.04 -28.24 -6.13
N THR A 355 -28.49 -27.84 -7.32
CA THR A 355 -28.65 -26.43 -7.67
C THR A 355 -30.10 -26.01 -7.53
N VAL A 356 -30.33 -24.98 -6.72
CA VAL A 356 -31.64 -24.35 -6.54
C VAL A 356 -31.58 -22.88 -6.89
N ILE A 357 -32.72 -22.30 -7.28
CA ILE A 357 -32.87 -20.86 -7.42
C ILE A 357 -33.46 -20.33 -6.12
N ILE A 358 -32.68 -19.58 -5.35
CA ILE A 358 -33.16 -18.83 -4.19
C ILE A 358 -33.58 -17.43 -4.59
N GLN A 359 -34.74 -17.00 -4.11
CA GLN A 359 -35.32 -15.69 -4.39
C GLN A 359 -35.77 -14.98 -3.12
N TYR A 360 -35.43 -13.69 -3.01
CA TYR A 360 -35.90 -12.79 -1.96
C TYR A 360 -37.14 -12.03 -2.42
N HIS A 361 -38.13 -11.94 -1.54
CA HIS A 361 -39.37 -11.22 -1.77
C HIS A 361 -39.52 -10.17 -0.68
N LEU A 362 -39.25 -8.91 -1.01
CA LEU A 362 -39.34 -7.81 -0.06
C LEU A 362 -40.60 -6.98 -0.39
N THR A 363 -41.50 -6.86 0.58
CA THR A 363 -42.76 -6.11 0.45
C THR A 363 -42.74 -4.81 1.25
N ALA A 364 -43.67 -3.91 0.96
CA ALA A 364 -43.86 -2.67 1.74
C ALA A 364 -44.51 -2.93 3.11
N THR A 365 -45.37 -3.96 3.19
CA THR A 365 -46.06 -4.42 4.40
C THR A 365 -45.60 -5.83 4.77
N GLN A 366 -46.12 -6.36 5.89
CA GLN A 366 -45.79 -7.71 6.35
C GLN A 366 -46.03 -8.75 5.24
N HIS A 367 -45.02 -9.58 4.98
CA HIS A 367 -45.11 -10.63 3.98
C HIS A 367 -46.02 -11.75 4.50
N PRO A 368 -46.91 -12.34 3.68
CA PRO A 368 -47.81 -13.41 4.11
C PRO A 368 -47.09 -14.72 4.47
N LYS A 369 -45.85 -14.88 3.98
CA LYS A 369 -44.95 -16.00 4.27
C LYS A 369 -43.57 -15.47 4.69
N PRO A 370 -43.43 -14.82 5.86
CA PRO A 370 -42.17 -14.22 6.25
C PRO A 370 -41.16 -15.33 6.58
N TYR A 371 -39.91 -15.19 6.15
CA TYR A 371 -38.89 -16.20 6.46
C TYR A 371 -38.64 -16.28 7.97
N ALA A 372 -38.57 -15.13 8.65
CA ALA A 372 -38.41 -15.07 10.10
C ALA A 372 -39.78 -15.01 10.79
N ALA A 373 -40.36 -16.17 11.11
CA ALA A 373 -41.71 -16.27 11.66
C ALA A 373 -41.91 -15.56 13.00
N ARG A 374 -40.82 -15.37 13.77
CA ARG A 374 -40.82 -14.65 15.06
C ARG A 374 -40.52 -13.14 14.93
N ALA A 375 -40.50 -12.59 13.72
CA ALA A 375 -40.35 -11.16 13.53
C ALA A 375 -41.59 -10.41 14.05
N LEU A 376 -41.38 -9.33 14.79
CA LEU A 376 -42.46 -8.42 15.17
C LEU A 376 -43.00 -7.71 13.93
N PRO A 377 -44.26 -7.22 13.91
CA PRO A 377 -44.78 -6.44 12.79
C PRO A 377 -43.94 -5.20 12.46
N THR A 378 -43.25 -4.65 13.47
CA THR A 378 -42.32 -3.52 13.32
C THR A 378 -40.91 -3.93 12.89
N ASP A 379 -40.55 -5.22 12.96
CA ASP A 379 -39.26 -5.71 12.48
C ASP A 379 -39.25 -5.68 10.94
N PRO A 380 -38.22 -5.11 10.28
CA PRO A 380 -38.09 -5.17 8.82
C PRO A 380 -38.14 -6.60 8.26
N ALA A 381 -37.61 -7.58 9.00
CA ALA A 381 -37.66 -8.99 8.64
C ALA A 381 -39.08 -9.54 8.44
N SER A 382 -40.12 -8.92 9.03
CA SER A 382 -41.51 -9.31 8.83
C SER A 382 -41.98 -9.12 7.38
N ARG A 383 -41.30 -8.25 6.62
CA ARG A 383 -41.59 -7.95 5.20
C ARG A 383 -40.79 -8.80 4.23
N LEU A 384 -39.93 -9.69 4.73
CA LEU A 384 -39.04 -10.49 3.90
C LEU A 384 -39.53 -11.94 3.81
N GLY A 385 -40.01 -12.32 2.62
CA GLY A 385 -40.18 -13.70 2.21
C GLY A 385 -38.92 -14.25 1.53
N VAL A 386 -38.64 -15.54 1.70
CA VAL A 386 -37.56 -16.23 1.00
C VAL A 386 -38.11 -17.52 0.40
N SER A 387 -37.94 -17.72 -0.89
CA SER A 387 -38.38 -18.93 -1.58
C SER A 387 -37.23 -19.63 -2.29
N ILE A 388 -37.34 -20.94 -2.45
CA ILE A 388 -36.48 -21.72 -3.34
C ILE A 388 -37.31 -22.45 -4.38
N ARG A 389 -36.77 -22.58 -5.59
CA ARG A 389 -37.33 -23.43 -6.65
C ARG A 389 -36.23 -24.24 -7.33
N GLY A 390 -36.57 -25.41 -7.82
CA GLY A 390 -35.61 -26.32 -8.43
C GLY A 390 -36.30 -27.61 -8.89
N GLN A 391 -35.49 -28.65 -9.06
CA GLN A 391 -35.93 -29.99 -9.41
C GLN A 391 -35.27 -30.97 -8.44
N ASP A 392 -36.07 -31.86 -7.87
CA ASP A 392 -35.60 -33.00 -7.09
C ASP A 392 -36.02 -34.32 -7.74
N ASN A 393 -35.89 -35.44 -7.03
CA ASN A 393 -36.26 -36.76 -7.56
C ASN A 393 -37.77 -36.96 -7.70
N ILE A 394 -38.60 -36.11 -7.09
CA ILE A 394 -40.07 -36.15 -7.16
C ILE A 394 -40.56 -35.26 -8.30
N GLY A 395 -39.88 -34.14 -8.56
CA GLY A 395 -40.15 -33.28 -9.72
C GLY A 395 -39.72 -31.83 -9.50
N ALA A 396 -40.33 -30.94 -10.29
CA ALA A 396 -40.13 -29.50 -10.11
C ALA A 396 -40.84 -29.02 -8.83
N PHE A 397 -40.18 -28.18 -8.04
CA PHE A 397 -40.75 -27.63 -6.80
C PHE A 397 -40.58 -26.12 -6.71
N HIS A 398 -41.46 -25.49 -5.93
CA HIS A 398 -41.33 -24.13 -5.44
C HIS A 398 -41.86 -24.07 -4.00
N CYS A 399 -41.04 -23.63 -3.06
CA CYS A 399 -41.44 -23.57 -1.65
C CYS A 399 -40.92 -22.32 -0.96
N TRP A 400 -41.66 -21.91 0.08
CA TRP A 400 -41.27 -20.84 0.99
C TRP A 400 -40.45 -21.41 2.13
N LEU A 401 -39.31 -20.77 2.40
CA LEU A 401 -38.48 -21.10 3.54
C LEU A 401 -38.99 -20.36 4.78
N GLU A 402 -38.82 -20.97 5.94
CA GLU A 402 -39.25 -20.41 7.22
C GLU A 402 -38.28 -20.84 8.34
N THR A 403 -38.11 -19.98 9.34
CA THR A 403 -37.36 -20.29 10.55
C THR A 403 -38.02 -19.71 11.80
N ASN A 404 -37.98 -20.49 12.88
CA ASN A 404 -38.44 -20.10 14.22
C ASN A 404 -37.30 -19.61 15.13
N GLY A 405 -36.08 -19.45 14.60
CA GLY A 405 -34.93 -18.99 15.37
C GLY A 405 -34.98 -17.49 15.65
N SER A 406 -34.95 -17.09 16.92
CA SER A 406 -34.94 -15.67 17.32
C SER A 406 -33.73 -14.91 16.76
N CYS A 407 -32.55 -15.52 16.75
CA CYS A 407 -31.35 -14.92 16.14
C CYS A 407 -31.47 -14.70 14.63
N ASN A 408 -32.34 -15.44 13.94
CA ASN A 408 -32.57 -15.23 12.51
C ASN A 408 -33.38 -13.96 12.25
N VAL A 409 -34.22 -13.49 13.18
CA VAL A 409 -34.90 -12.20 13.06
C VAL A 409 -33.88 -11.07 12.90
N LEU A 410 -32.86 -11.03 13.78
CA LEU A 410 -31.83 -9.98 13.75
C LEU A 410 -30.97 -10.06 12.47
N LYS A 411 -30.67 -11.28 12.00
CA LYS A 411 -29.98 -11.49 10.72
C LYS A 411 -30.81 -11.01 9.54
N MET A 412 -32.11 -11.31 9.52
CA MET A 412 -32.99 -10.92 8.42
C MET A 412 -33.28 -9.43 8.43
N ASN A 413 -33.40 -8.80 9.59
CA ASN A 413 -33.46 -7.34 9.71
C ASN A 413 -32.24 -6.70 9.03
N SER A 414 -31.05 -7.26 9.23
CA SER A 414 -29.81 -6.79 8.60
C SER A 414 -29.75 -7.11 7.10
N LEU A 415 -30.40 -8.18 6.64
CA LEU A 415 -30.55 -8.45 5.20
C LEU A 415 -31.49 -7.44 4.55
N VAL A 416 -32.61 -7.10 5.19
CA VAL A 416 -33.54 -6.08 4.68
C VAL A 416 -32.84 -4.73 4.57
N ASP A 417 -32.05 -4.32 5.57
CA ASP A 417 -31.23 -3.11 5.48
C ASP A 417 -30.35 -3.09 4.22
N VAL A 418 -29.72 -4.22 3.90
CA VAL A 418 -28.88 -4.35 2.70
C VAL A 418 -29.70 -4.25 1.41
N LEU A 419 -30.90 -4.82 1.38
CA LEU A 419 -31.81 -4.75 0.23
C LEU A 419 -32.37 -3.33 0.04
N GLU A 420 -32.53 -2.57 1.12
CA GLU A 420 -33.00 -1.19 1.10
C GLU A 420 -31.86 -0.16 0.94
N GLY A 421 -30.62 -0.62 0.78
CA GLY A 421 -29.47 0.22 0.47
C GLY A 421 -28.79 0.89 1.67
N PHE A 422 -29.14 0.49 2.89
CA PHE A 422 -28.45 0.99 4.09
C PHE A 422 -27.02 0.43 4.18
N SER A 423 -26.08 1.28 4.58
CA SER A 423 -24.70 0.86 4.85
C SER A 423 -24.61 0.05 6.15
N LEU A 424 -23.52 -0.73 6.29
CA LEU A 424 -23.25 -1.48 7.51
C LEU A 424 -23.16 -0.57 8.76
N GLU A 425 -22.59 0.63 8.63
CA GLU A 425 -22.48 1.56 9.76
C GLU A 425 -23.84 2.14 10.17
N GLN A 426 -24.72 2.43 9.21
CA GLN A 426 -26.10 2.80 9.52
C GLN A 426 -26.84 1.65 10.20
N SER A 427 -26.74 0.43 9.64
CA SER A 427 -27.38 -0.76 10.18
C SER A 427 -26.98 -1.06 11.63
N LYS A 428 -25.70 -0.88 12.01
CA LYS A 428 -25.23 -1.07 13.40
C LYS A 428 -25.93 -0.18 14.42
N ASN A 429 -26.40 1.00 14.01
CA ASN A 429 -27.10 1.94 14.89
C ASN A 429 -28.59 1.60 15.00
N PHE A 430 -29.10 0.66 14.20
CA PHE A 430 -30.47 0.19 14.33
C PHE A 430 -30.57 -0.91 15.39
N LYS A 431 -31.68 -0.90 16.11
CA LYS A 431 -32.01 -1.94 17.09
C LYS A 431 -32.26 -3.27 16.38
N ARG A 432 -32.00 -4.39 17.08
CA ARG A 432 -32.30 -5.75 16.61
C ARG A 432 -31.59 -6.09 15.31
N ARG A 433 -30.28 -5.80 15.24
CA ARG A 433 -29.43 -6.11 14.08
C ARG A 433 -28.34 -7.10 14.43
N TRP A 434 -27.78 -7.69 13.39
CA TRP A 434 -26.72 -8.68 13.48
C TRP A 434 -25.55 -8.26 12.62
N PHE A 435 -24.36 -8.30 13.20
CA PHE A 435 -23.12 -8.14 12.45
C PHE A 435 -22.00 -8.99 13.02
N THR A 436 -21.04 -9.32 12.16
CA THR A 436 -19.85 -10.06 12.56
C THR A 436 -18.71 -9.09 12.89
N ARG A 437 -18.17 -9.17 14.10
CA ARG A 437 -16.94 -8.50 14.50
C ARG A 437 -15.77 -9.48 14.40
N LYS A 438 -14.59 -9.02 13.99
CA LYS A 438 -13.37 -9.82 14.16
C LYS A 438 -12.82 -9.57 15.55
N VAL A 439 -12.54 -10.63 16.29
CA VAL A 439 -11.84 -10.55 17.58
C VAL A 439 -10.35 -10.73 17.31
N GLU A 440 -9.57 -9.74 17.70
CA GLU A 440 -8.11 -9.82 17.73
C GLU A 440 -7.68 -10.02 19.18
N ASN A 441 -6.74 -10.93 19.43
CA ASN A 441 -6.15 -11.09 20.76
C ASN A 441 -5.13 -9.98 21.02
N SER A 442 -4.76 -9.78 22.28
CA SER A 442 -3.69 -8.89 22.76
C SER A 442 -2.30 -9.15 22.15
N GLN A 443 -2.15 -10.21 21.35
CA GLN A 443 -0.93 -10.55 20.59
C GLN A 443 -1.13 -10.49 19.05
N GLY A 444 -2.24 -9.93 18.55
CA GLY A 444 -2.47 -9.72 17.11
C GLY A 444 -2.79 -10.99 16.28
N GLN A 445 -2.92 -12.15 16.91
CA GLN A 445 -3.34 -13.39 16.24
C GLN A 445 -4.89 -13.46 16.11
N LYS A 446 -5.37 -13.88 14.92
CA LYS A 446 -6.80 -14.00 14.60
C LYS A 446 -7.41 -15.19 15.35
N LYS A 447 -8.30 -14.95 16.33
CA LYS A 447 -8.96 -16.03 17.09
C LYS A 447 -10.32 -16.47 16.53
N GLY A 448 -10.99 -15.65 15.72
CA GLY A 448 -12.30 -16.00 15.15
C GLY A 448 -13.14 -14.81 14.72
N LYS A 449 -14.42 -15.08 14.42
CA LYS A 449 -15.46 -14.07 14.20
C LYS A 449 -16.41 -14.13 15.39
N ASP A 450 -16.67 -12.99 16.00
CA ASP A 450 -17.70 -12.83 17.01
C ASP A 450 -18.99 -12.32 16.36
N HIS A 451 -20.12 -12.73 16.91
CA HIS A 451 -21.44 -12.37 16.43
C HIS A 451 -22.05 -11.36 17.41
N VAL A 452 -22.16 -10.12 16.95
CA VAL A 452 -22.75 -9.04 17.74
C VAL A 452 -24.21 -8.89 17.34
N TYR A 453 -25.05 -8.79 18.37
CA TYR A 453 -26.48 -8.59 18.27
C TYR A 453 -26.82 -7.32 19.03
N THR A 454 -27.39 -6.32 18.34
CA THR A 454 -27.77 -5.02 18.92
C THR A 454 -29.25 -4.91 19.19
#